data_AF-F4KJT5-F1
#
_entry.id   AF-F4KJT5-F1
#
_cell.length_a   1.000
_cell.length_b   1.000
_cell.length_c   1.000
_cell.angle_alpha   90.00
_cell.angle_beta   90.00
_cell.angle_gamma   90.00
#
_symmetry.space_group_name_H-M   'P 1'
#
loop_
_entity.id
_entity.type
_entity.pdbx_description
1 polymer ?
#
loop_
_entity_poly.entity_id
_entity_poly.type
_entity_poly.pdbx_seq_one_letter_code
_entity_poly.pdbx_strand_id
1 'polypeptide(L)'
;MYLGEKGIANTENAEVLKAALHTAKQEMRMGTTMSCIKMRTGWELGVEGLWKFEYPDPFHPNAVIEDHVKRHYGEPINIALCMADTSLLSAYPAFNRLRLFSSYTSRGGTLGYFDPINYGMVVTIGTPNAPFDQQIEGVLLHEVQHLIQEAEGFAKGGNTSQGYSRYLRLAGEVEARNVVIRHSLSIENRRAKLRSDTQDVPDERQIIVR
;
A
#
# COMPACT_ATOMS: atom_id res chain seq x y z
N MET A 1 -3.90 3.47 -0.34
CA MET A 1 -2.74 2.90 -1.07
C MET A 1 -2.27 3.83 -2.18
N TYR A 2 -1.04 3.65 -2.71
CA TYR A 2 -0.51 4.46 -3.81
C TYR A 2 -0.41 3.66 -5.10
N LEU A 3 -1.17 4.07 -6.12
CA LEU A 3 -1.19 3.46 -7.45
C LEU A 3 -0.39 4.33 -8.43
N GLY A 4 0.17 3.71 -9.47
CA GLY A 4 0.84 4.40 -10.57
C GLY A 4 0.01 4.45 -11.84
N GLU A 5 0.64 4.92 -12.92
CA GLU A 5 -0.01 5.05 -14.22
C GLU A 5 -0.52 3.69 -14.75
N LYS A 6 0.18 2.58 -14.46
CA LYS A 6 -0.18 1.25 -15.00
C LYS A 6 -1.47 0.73 -14.36
N GLY A 7 -1.59 0.78 -13.03
CA GLY A 7 -2.77 0.36 -12.30
C GLY A 7 -3.98 1.24 -12.62
N ILE A 8 -3.78 2.55 -12.65
CA ILE A 8 -4.85 3.52 -12.97
C ILE A 8 -5.43 3.27 -14.36
N ALA A 9 -4.62 2.87 -15.34
CA ALA A 9 -5.08 2.58 -16.69
C ALA A 9 -6.11 1.45 -16.78
N ASN A 10 -6.18 0.57 -15.78
CA ASN A 10 -7.13 -0.54 -15.72
C ASN A 10 -8.32 -0.30 -14.78
N THR A 11 -8.41 0.88 -14.16
CA THR A 11 -9.54 1.24 -13.29
C THR A 11 -10.75 1.69 -14.11
N GLU A 12 -11.95 1.58 -13.53
CA GLU A 12 -13.19 2.06 -14.19
C GLU A 12 -13.14 3.57 -14.49
N ASN A 13 -12.45 4.34 -13.64
CA ASN A 13 -12.28 5.78 -13.79
C ASN A 13 -11.00 6.17 -14.54
N ALA A 14 -10.40 5.25 -15.30
CA ALA A 14 -9.09 5.46 -15.94
C ALA A 14 -9.00 6.76 -16.74
N GLU A 15 -10.00 7.07 -17.56
CA GLU A 15 -9.98 8.26 -18.43
C GLU A 15 -9.97 9.56 -17.63
N VAL A 16 -10.77 9.64 -16.56
CA VAL A 16 -10.80 10.80 -15.66
C VAL A 16 -9.46 10.96 -14.93
N LEU A 17 -8.91 9.86 -14.42
CA LEU A 17 -7.67 9.88 -13.64
C LEU A 17 -6.44 10.15 -14.52
N LYS A 18 -6.41 9.67 -15.77
CA LYS A 18 -5.41 10.03 -16.79
C LYS A 18 -5.48 11.50 -17.16
N ALA A 19 -6.68 12.06 -17.34
CA ALA A 19 -6.86 13.49 -17.59
C ALA A 19 -6.36 14.32 -16.41
N ALA A 20 -6.67 13.92 -15.17
CA ALA A 20 -6.16 14.55 -13.97
C ALA A 20 -4.62 14.50 -13.89
N LEU A 21 -3.99 13.39 -14.27
CA LEU A 21 -2.54 13.27 -14.36
C LEU A 21 -1.94 14.21 -15.41
N HIS A 22 -2.60 14.35 -16.56
CA HIS A 22 -2.17 15.29 -17.59
C HIS A 22 -2.15 16.72 -17.04
N THR A 23 -3.22 17.13 -16.35
CA THR A 23 -3.29 18.42 -15.65
C THR A 23 -2.19 18.56 -14.61
N ALA A 24 -1.92 17.52 -13.80
CA ALA A 24 -0.85 17.54 -12.80
C ALA A 24 0.53 17.79 -13.43
N LYS A 25 0.83 17.09 -14.53
CA LYS A 25 2.07 17.25 -15.30
C LYS A 25 2.20 18.65 -15.91
N GLN A 26 1.10 19.25 -16.38
CA GLN A 26 1.09 20.63 -16.89
C GLN A 26 1.30 21.66 -15.76
N GLU A 27 0.57 21.55 -14.66
CA GLU A 27 0.70 22.45 -13.51
C GLU A 27 2.11 22.43 -12.92
N MET A 28 2.75 21.25 -12.86
CA MET A 28 4.14 21.13 -12.42
C MET A 28 5.10 21.92 -13.33
N ARG A 29 4.90 21.91 -14.65
CA ARG A 29 5.73 22.68 -15.60
C ARG A 29 5.54 24.18 -15.47
N MET A 30 4.37 24.61 -14.99
CA MET A 30 4.05 26.02 -14.72
C MET A 30 4.56 26.49 -13.35
N GLY A 31 5.21 25.62 -12.57
CA GLY A 31 5.76 25.96 -11.25
C GLY A 31 4.75 25.91 -10.10
N THR A 32 3.57 25.30 -10.30
CA THR A 32 2.61 25.08 -9.22
C THR A 32 3.21 24.16 -8.14
N THR A 33 2.94 24.45 -6.87
CA THR A 33 3.41 23.64 -5.75
C THR A 33 2.76 22.25 -5.76
N MET A 34 3.51 21.23 -5.30
CA MET A 34 3.00 19.85 -5.25
C MET A 34 1.74 19.72 -4.38
N SER A 35 1.64 20.49 -3.29
CA SER A 35 0.44 20.51 -2.43
C SER A 35 -0.81 20.96 -3.19
N CYS A 36 -0.71 22.01 -4.01
CA CYS A 36 -1.79 22.48 -4.87
C CYS A 36 -2.14 21.44 -5.95
N ILE A 37 -1.13 20.84 -6.58
CA ILE A 37 -1.30 19.79 -7.59
C ILE A 37 -2.05 18.59 -7.00
N LYS A 38 -1.60 18.07 -5.86
CA LYS A 38 -2.25 16.93 -5.18
C LYS A 38 -3.67 17.26 -4.77
N MET A 39 -3.89 18.43 -4.17
CA MET A 39 -5.23 18.84 -3.75
C MET A 39 -6.21 18.89 -4.93
N ARG A 40 -5.77 19.36 -6.11
CA ARG A 40 -6.62 19.45 -7.30
C ARG A 40 -6.80 18.13 -8.03
N THR A 41 -5.71 17.39 -8.21
CA THR A 41 -5.66 16.25 -9.15
C THR A 41 -5.63 14.88 -8.46
N GLY A 42 -5.30 14.83 -7.17
CA GLY A 42 -5.03 13.60 -6.41
C GLY A 42 -3.66 12.97 -6.69
N TRP A 43 -2.89 13.52 -7.64
CA TRP A 43 -1.58 13.04 -8.01
C TRP A 43 -0.47 13.77 -7.26
N GLU A 44 0.55 13.03 -6.85
CA GLU A 44 1.79 13.56 -6.30
C GLU A 44 3.01 12.80 -6.82
N LEU A 45 4.22 13.34 -6.64
CA LEU A 45 5.46 12.64 -6.97
C LEU A 45 6.00 11.83 -5.79
N GLY A 46 6.35 10.57 -6.07
CA GLY A 46 7.22 9.74 -5.25
C GLY A 46 8.62 10.32 -5.11
N VAL A 47 9.37 9.88 -4.10
CA VAL A 47 10.77 10.30 -3.88
C VAL A 47 11.67 9.86 -5.05
N GLU A 48 11.25 8.82 -5.76
CA GLU A 48 11.89 8.28 -6.96
C GLU A 48 11.55 9.04 -8.25
N GLY A 49 10.72 10.09 -8.17
CA GLY A 49 10.31 10.92 -9.31
C GLY A 49 9.19 10.34 -10.17
N LEU A 50 8.48 9.32 -9.69
CA LEU A 50 7.33 8.72 -10.38
C LEU A 50 6.01 9.26 -9.83
N TRP A 51 5.00 9.41 -10.70
CA TRP A 51 3.67 9.89 -10.30
C TRP A 51 2.89 8.81 -9.57
N LYS A 52 2.29 9.19 -8.45
CA LYS A 52 1.48 8.33 -7.59
C LYS A 52 0.13 8.96 -7.34
N PHE A 53 -0.92 8.17 -7.47
CA PHE A 53 -2.28 8.53 -7.12
C PHE A 53 -2.67 7.82 -5.84
N GLU A 54 -3.20 8.57 -4.88
CA GLU A 54 -3.65 8.00 -3.62
C GLU A 54 -5.05 7.40 -3.77
N TYR A 55 -5.12 6.07 -3.77
CA TYR A 55 -6.34 5.28 -3.96
C TYR A 55 -6.92 4.85 -2.60
N PRO A 56 -8.26 4.70 -2.49
CA PRO A 56 -8.91 4.16 -1.30
C PRO A 56 -8.35 2.79 -0.90
N ASP A 57 -8.38 2.52 0.41
CA ASP A 57 -7.92 1.25 0.95
C ASP A 57 -9.02 0.19 0.76
N PRO A 58 -8.70 -1.00 0.21
CA PRO A 58 -9.73 -1.93 -0.27
C PRO A 58 -10.26 -2.88 0.80
N PHE A 59 -9.61 -2.97 1.96
CA PHE A 59 -9.83 -4.05 2.91
C PHE A 59 -11.02 -3.81 3.84
N HIS A 60 -11.65 -4.90 4.27
CA HIS A 60 -12.59 -4.87 5.39
C HIS A 60 -11.86 -4.55 6.70
N PRO A 61 -12.57 -4.06 7.73
CA PRO A 61 -12.00 -3.90 9.06
C PRO A 61 -11.42 -5.21 9.60
N ASN A 62 -10.33 -5.12 10.37
CA ASN A 62 -9.59 -6.28 10.88
C ASN A 62 -10.47 -7.38 11.50
N ALA A 63 -11.50 -7.02 12.27
CA ALA A 63 -12.39 -7.99 12.91
C ALA A 63 -13.13 -8.90 11.91
N VAL A 64 -13.51 -8.37 10.75
CA VAL A 64 -14.17 -9.13 9.68
C VAL A 64 -13.17 -10.06 9.00
N ILE A 65 -11.96 -9.56 8.71
CA ILE A 65 -10.89 -10.37 8.10
C ILE A 65 -10.51 -11.53 9.03
N GLU A 66 -10.27 -11.26 10.31
CA GLU A 66 -9.93 -12.28 11.30
C GLU A 66 -10.99 -13.37 11.41
N ASP A 67 -12.27 -12.99 11.36
CA ASP A 67 -13.39 -13.91 11.43
C ASP A 67 -13.46 -14.83 10.19
N HIS A 68 -13.18 -14.31 8.98
CA HIS A 68 -12.98 -15.15 7.81
C HIS A 68 -11.77 -16.09 7.96
N VAL A 69 -10.62 -15.56 8.38
CA VAL A 69 -9.39 -16.32 8.55
C VAL A 69 -9.55 -17.45 9.57
N LYS A 70 -10.24 -17.21 10.70
CA LYS A 70 -10.49 -18.22 11.74
C LYS A 70 -11.41 -19.35 11.27
N ARG A 71 -12.42 -19.05 10.43
CA ARG A 71 -13.31 -20.08 9.87
C ARG A 71 -12.62 -21.01 8.87
N HIS A 72 -11.59 -20.51 8.20
CA HIS A 72 -10.83 -21.25 7.19
C HIS A 72 -9.43 -21.65 7.69
N TYR A 73 -9.28 -21.82 9.01
CA TYR A 73 -7.98 -22.11 9.60
C TYR A 73 -7.34 -23.38 9.02
N GLY A 74 -6.10 -23.26 8.54
CA GLY A 74 -5.37 -24.34 7.87
C GLY A 74 -5.56 -24.39 6.34
N GLU A 75 -6.45 -23.57 5.77
CA GLU A 75 -6.66 -23.46 4.33
C GLU A 75 -6.36 -22.04 3.82
N PRO A 76 -5.77 -21.89 2.62
CA PRO A 76 -5.62 -20.58 2.01
C PRO A 76 -6.97 -20.01 1.58
N ILE A 77 -7.24 -18.74 1.92
CA ILE A 77 -8.39 -18.01 1.39
C ILE A 77 -7.98 -17.04 0.29
N ASN A 78 -8.88 -16.74 -0.66
CA ASN A 78 -8.60 -15.70 -1.65
C ASN A 78 -8.60 -14.32 -0.97
N ILE A 79 -7.63 -13.46 -1.31
CA ILE A 79 -7.54 -12.10 -0.76
C ILE A 79 -8.81 -11.26 -1.01
N ALA A 80 -9.55 -11.56 -2.08
CA ALA A 80 -10.81 -10.88 -2.41
C ALA A 80 -11.85 -10.98 -1.28
N LEU A 81 -11.84 -12.06 -0.49
CA LEU A 81 -12.72 -12.20 0.68
C LEU A 81 -12.37 -11.24 1.82
N CYS A 82 -11.16 -10.67 1.81
CA CYS A 82 -10.72 -9.68 2.77
C CYS A 82 -11.03 -8.24 2.31
N MET A 83 -11.52 -8.05 1.08
CA MET A 83 -11.71 -6.74 0.47
C MET A 83 -13.17 -6.28 0.52
N ALA A 84 -13.41 -5.12 1.14
CA ALA A 84 -14.66 -4.38 1.07
C ALA A 84 -14.92 -3.79 -0.32
N ASP A 85 -13.85 -3.43 -1.03
CA ASP A 85 -13.89 -2.97 -2.41
C ASP A 85 -12.87 -3.75 -3.25
N THR A 86 -13.35 -4.37 -4.32
CA THR A 86 -12.54 -5.20 -5.23
C THR A 86 -12.00 -4.41 -6.43
N SER A 87 -12.24 -3.10 -6.52
CA SER A 87 -11.75 -2.22 -7.59
C SER A 87 -10.23 -2.28 -7.78
N LEU A 88 -9.47 -2.56 -6.71
CA LEU A 88 -8.02 -2.79 -6.78
C LEU A 88 -7.66 -4.01 -7.66
N LEU A 89 -8.50 -5.05 -7.67
CA LEU A 89 -8.28 -6.25 -8.49
C LEU A 89 -8.48 -5.96 -9.98
N SER A 90 -9.27 -4.95 -10.33
CA SER A 90 -9.35 -4.45 -11.71
C SER A 90 -8.08 -3.70 -12.08
N ALA A 91 -7.55 -2.87 -11.18
CA ALA A 91 -6.29 -2.16 -11.37
C ALA A 91 -5.11 -3.13 -11.60
N TYR A 92 -5.07 -4.21 -10.81
CA TYR A 92 -4.04 -5.25 -10.87
C TYR A 92 -4.66 -6.66 -10.94
N PRO A 93 -5.03 -7.14 -12.14
CA PRO A 93 -5.71 -8.44 -12.32
C PRO A 93 -4.95 -9.63 -11.73
N ALA A 94 -3.62 -9.56 -11.70
CA ALA A 94 -2.77 -10.59 -11.09
C ALA A 94 -3.03 -10.77 -9.58
N PHE A 95 -3.64 -9.80 -8.89
CA PHE A 95 -3.92 -9.91 -7.46
C PHE A 95 -5.10 -10.85 -7.16
N ASN A 96 -5.94 -11.19 -8.16
CA ASN A 96 -7.04 -12.16 -8.00
C ASN A 96 -6.59 -13.57 -7.58
N ARG A 97 -5.33 -13.93 -7.90
CA ARG A 97 -4.75 -15.22 -7.51
C ARG A 97 -4.04 -15.18 -6.16
N LEU A 98 -3.92 -14.01 -5.51
CA LEU A 98 -3.34 -13.93 -4.18
C LEU A 98 -4.14 -14.79 -3.21
N ARG A 99 -3.40 -15.51 -2.37
CA ARG A 99 -3.96 -16.32 -1.30
C ARG A 99 -3.46 -15.79 0.03
N LEU A 100 -4.33 -15.75 1.03
CA LEU A 100 -3.98 -15.43 2.40
C LEU A 100 -3.85 -16.73 3.19
N PHE A 101 -2.67 -16.97 3.74
CA PHE A 101 -2.35 -18.08 4.62
C PHE A 101 -2.23 -17.56 6.04
N SER A 102 -2.99 -18.14 6.96
CA SER A 102 -2.84 -17.85 8.38
C SER A 102 -1.88 -18.83 9.04
N SER A 103 -0.91 -18.28 9.76
CA SER A 103 -0.03 -19.04 10.64
C SER A 103 -0.33 -18.68 12.09
N TYR A 104 -0.31 -19.67 12.97
CA TYR A 104 -0.39 -19.45 14.41
C TYR A 104 1.01 -19.52 14.99
N THR A 105 1.45 -18.46 15.66
CA THR A 105 2.69 -18.48 16.43
C THR A 105 2.36 -18.26 17.90
N SER A 106 2.78 -19.18 18.76
CA SER A 106 2.58 -19.11 20.22
C SER A 106 3.52 -18.11 20.91
N ARG A 107 4.49 -17.53 20.16
CA ARG A 107 5.54 -16.66 20.71
C ARG A 107 5.17 -15.18 20.77
N GLY A 108 4.01 -14.78 20.22
CA GLY A 108 3.59 -13.38 20.17
C GLY A 108 4.44 -12.56 19.20
N GLY A 109 3.79 -11.66 18.48
CA GLY A 109 4.39 -10.86 17.41
C GLY A 109 3.72 -11.20 16.08
N THR A 110 2.92 -10.26 15.58
CA THR A 110 2.40 -10.39 14.22
C THR A 110 3.51 -10.07 13.24
N LEU A 111 3.90 -11.05 12.44
CA LEU A 111 4.66 -10.83 11.21
C LEU A 111 3.80 -11.30 10.05
N GLY A 112 3.78 -10.50 8.99
CA GLY A 112 3.32 -10.93 7.68
C GLY A 112 4.40 -10.73 6.65
N TYR A 113 4.30 -11.48 5.56
CA TYR A 113 5.17 -11.31 4.40
C TYR A 113 4.48 -11.86 3.16
N PHE A 114 4.83 -11.31 2.00
CA PHE A 114 4.53 -11.92 0.73
C PHE A 114 5.50 -13.05 0.39
N ASP A 115 4.96 -14.24 0.13
CA ASP A 115 5.67 -15.39 -0.44
C ASP A 115 5.52 -15.39 -1.97
N PRO A 116 6.58 -15.03 -2.73
CA PRO A 116 6.52 -15.00 -4.18
C PRO A 116 6.41 -16.39 -4.82
N ILE A 117 6.85 -17.46 -4.15
CA ILE A 117 6.85 -18.83 -4.70
C ILE A 117 5.41 -19.33 -4.78
N ASN A 118 4.66 -19.18 -3.70
CA ASN A 118 3.26 -19.61 -3.63
C ASN A 118 2.27 -18.50 -4.03
N TYR A 119 2.79 -17.31 -4.37
CA TYR A 119 1.99 -16.11 -4.63
C TYR A 119 0.96 -15.85 -3.52
N GLY A 120 1.45 -15.93 -2.28
CA GLY A 120 0.63 -15.95 -1.07
C GLY A 120 1.06 -14.90 -0.05
N MET A 121 0.10 -14.23 0.56
CA MET A 121 0.31 -13.45 1.77
C MET A 121 0.28 -14.39 2.96
N VAL A 122 1.35 -14.43 3.74
CA VAL A 122 1.38 -15.14 5.02
C VAL A 122 1.17 -14.12 6.11
N VAL A 123 0.19 -14.34 6.98
CA VAL A 123 -0.08 -13.46 8.12
C VAL A 123 -0.16 -14.28 9.40
N THR A 124 0.31 -13.69 10.49
CA THR A 124 0.09 -14.24 11.81
C THR A 124 -1.18 -13.65 12.40
N ILE A 125 -2.01 -14.46 13.05
CA ILE A 125 -3.17 -13.94 13.79
C ILE A 125 -2.65 -13.27 15.06
N GLY A 126 -2.82 -11.94 15.15
CA GLY A 126 -2.36 -11.12 16.26
C GLY A 126 -3.18 -11.27 17.53
N THR A 127 -2.83 -10.48 18.55
CA THR A 127 -3.64 -10.34 19.77
C THR A 127 -4.65 -9.20 19.59
N PRO A 128 -5.79 -9.21 20.32
CA PRO A 128 -6.82 -8.18 20.17
C PRO A 128 -6.36 -6.74 20.43
N ASN A 129 -5.25 -6.56 21.17
CA ASN A 129 -4.69 -5.26 21.53
C ASN A 129 -3.48 -4.87 20.67
N ALA A 130 -3.23 -5.56 19.57
CA ALA A 130 -2.11 -5.26 18.68
C ALA A 130 -2.30 -3.86 18.03
N PRO A 131 -1.22 -3.07 17.89
CA PRO A 131 -1.21 -1.87 17.05
C PRO A 131 -1.72 -2.16 15.63
N PHE A 132 -2.30 -1.16 14.97
CA PHE A 132 -2.95 -1.36 13.66
C PHE A 132 -2.00 -1.92 12.58
N ASP A 133 -0.74 -1.49 12.56
CA ASP A 133 0.31 -2.01 11.67
C ASP A 133 0.66 -3.48 11.93
N GLN A 134 0.20 -4.05 13.04
CA GLN A 134 0.35 -5.46 13.41
C GLN A 134 -0.97 -6.23 13.37
N GLN A 135 -2.06 -5.59 12.94
CA GLN A 135 -3.33 -6.25 12.65
C GLN A 135 -3.29 -6.79 11.21
N ILE A 136 -4.13 -7.78 10.90
CA ILE A 136 -4.14 -8.41 9.57
C ILE A 136 -4.42 -7.35 8.50
N GLU A 137 -5.36 -6.44 8.75
CA GLU A 137 -5.67 -5.33 7.86
C GLU A 137 -4.45 -4.45 7.55
N GLY A 138 -3.75 -3.96 8.56
CA GLY A 138 -2.57 -3.10 8.39
C GLY A 138 -1.42 -3.83 7.69
N VAL A 139 -1.20 -5.11 8.01
CA VAL A 139 -0.23 -5.97 7.32
C VAL A 139 -0.59 -6.16 5.85
N LEU A 140 -1.86 -6.41 5.54
CA LEU A 140 -2.31 -6.56 4.15
C LEU A 140 -2.13 -5.25 3.36
N LEU A 141 -2.40 -4.09 3.97
CA LEU A 141 -2.12 -2.79 3.34
C LEU A 141 -0.63 -2.62 3.01
N HIS A 142 0.24 -3.00 3.94
CA HIS A 142 1.69 -2.93 3.77
C HIS A 142 2.18 -3.85 2.64
N GLU A 143 1.84 -5.14 2.72
CA GLU A 143 2.32 -6.14 1.75
C GLU A 143 1.74 -5.92 0.34
N VAL A 144 0.46 -5.53 0.23
CA VAL A 144 -0.11 -5.22 -1.09
C VAL A 144 0.50 -3.94 -1.67
N GLN A 145 0.88 -2.95 -0.84
CA GLN A 145 1.63 -1.79 -1.35
C GLN A 145 2.96 -2.22 -1.97
N HIS A 146 3.66 -3.22 -1.42
CA HIS A 146 4.87 -3.77 -2.06
C HIS A 146 4.59 -4.42 -3.42
N LEU A 147 3.49 -5.16 -3.55
CA LEU A 147 3.10 -5.73 -4.85
C LEU A 147 2.80 -4.65 -5.89
N ILE A 148 2.18 -3.55 -5.48
CA ILE A 148 1.96 -2.41 -6.36
C ILE A 148 3.27 -1.75 -6.74
N GLN A 149 4.19 -1.58 -5.78
CA GLN A 149 5.50 -1.02 -6.07
C GLN A 149 6.25 -1.85 -7.12
N GLU A 150 6.19 -3.18 -7.02
CA GLU A 150 6.75 -4.08 -8.03
C GLU A 150 6.07 -3.91 -9.39
N ALA A 151 4.74 -3.92 -9.44
CA ALA A 151 3.98 -3.77 -10.68
C ALA A 151 4.25 -2.43 -11.38
N GLU A 152 4.35 -1.34 -10.61
CA GLU A 152 4.54 0.02 -11.11
C GLU A 152 6.01 0.35 -11.42
N GLY A 153 6.96 -0.37 -10.83
CA GLY A 153 8.38 -0.01 -10.88
C GLY A 153 8.74 1.13 -9.93
N PHE A 154 8.01 1.25 -8.82
CA PHE A 154 8.31 2.18 -7.73
C PHE A 154 9.53 1.72 -6.93
N ALA A 155 9.95 2.55 -5.98
CA ALA A 155 10.97 2.15 -5.03
C ALA A 155 10.55 0.88 -4.29
N LYS A 156 11.44 -0.12 -4.28
CA LYS A 156 11.21 -1.42 -3.66
C LYS A 156 11.42 -1.37 -2.15
N GLY A 157 10.63 -2.19 -1.45
CA GLY A 157 10.88 -2.57 -0.07
C GLY A 157 12.10 -3.48 0.07
N GLY A 158 12.23 -4.12 1.22
CA GLY A 158 13.29 -5.07 1.48
C GLY A 158 13.13 -5.76 2.83
N ASN A 159 14.22 -6.30 3.34
CA ASN A 159 14.23 -6.97 4.63
C ASN A 159 15.41 -6.47 5.47
N THR A 160 15.48 -6.96 6.71
CA THR A 160 16.47 -6.54 7.70
C THR A 160 17.85 -7.20 7.52
N SER A 161 18.05 -8.03 6.49
CA SER A 161 19.32 -8.75 6.27
C SER A 161 20.54 -7.84 6.12
N GLN A 162 20.34 -6.64 5.56
CA GLN A 162 21.39 -5.60 5.41
C GLN A 162 21.38 -4.58 6.56
N GLY A 163 20.73 -4.92 7.68
CA GLY A 163 20.65 -4.10 8.88
C GLY A 163 19.34 -3.32 9.01
N TYR A 164 18.83 -3.26 10.24
CA TYR A 164 17.55 -2.61 10.57
C TYR A 164 17.52 -1.11 10.22
N SER A 165 18.61 -0.39 10.47
CA SER A 165 18.70 1.04 10.14
C SER A 165 18.60 1.30 8.63
N ARG A 166 19.15 0.41 7.80
CA ARG A 166 19.03 0.51 6.35
C ARG A 166 17.60 0.21 5.91
N TYR A 167 17.02 -0.87 6.44
CA TYR A 167 15.64 -1.28 6.18
C TYR A 167 14.64 -0.13 6.43
N LEU A 168 14.73 0.53 7.59
CA LEU A 168 13.84 1.65 7.93
C LEU A 168 13.92 2.80 6.92
N ARG A 169 15.06 2.97 6.25
CA ARG A 169 15.29 4.06 5.30
C ARG A 169 14.95 3.68 3.86
N LEU A 170 14.59 2.43 3.56
CA LEU A 170 14.20 2.06 2.20
C LEU A 170 12.94 2.82 1.78
N ALA A 171 12.98 3.49 0.64
CA ALA A 171 11.86 4.31 0.17
C ALA A 171 10.57 3.48 -0.02
N GLY A 172 10.68 2.22 -0.47
CA GLY A 172 9.52 1.34 -0.59
C GLY A 172 8.91 0.95 0.76
N GLU A 173 9.74 0.74 1.78
CA GLU A 173 9.30 0.46 3.15
C GLU A 173 8.64 1.67 3.81
N VAL A 174 9.24 2.86 3.62
CA VAL A 174 8.69 4.13 4.10
C VAL A 174 7.32 4.38 3.49
N GLU A 175 7.17 4.16 2.18
CA GLU A 175 5.87 4.27 1.52
C GLU A 175 4.84 3.27 2.04
N ALA A 176 5.22 1.99 2.18
CA ALA A 176 4.30 0.95 2.67
C ALA A 176 3.83 1.25 4.11
N ARG A 177 4.73 1.71 4.99
CA ARG A 177 4.33 2.20 6.34
C ARG A 177 3.48 3.46 6.29
N ASN A 178 3.79 4.39 5.37
CA ASN A 178 3.01 5.61 5.22
C ASN A 178 1.57 5.33 4.77
N VAL A 179 1.34 4.32 3.92
CA VAL A 179 -0.02 3.87 3.58
C VAL A 179 -0.79 3.44 4.83
N VAL A 180 -0.17 2.67 5.72
CA VAL A 180 -0.77 2.23 6.99
C VAL A 180 -1.04 3.42 7.91
N ILE A 181 -0.10 4.36 8.06
CA ILE A 181 -0.29 5.59 8.84
C ILE A 181 -1.48 6.41 8.32
N ARG A 182 -1.60 6.51 6.99
CA ARG A 182 -2.63 7.33 6.34
C ARG A 182 -4.00 6.66 6.30
N HIS A 183 -4.09 5.37 6.64
CA HIS A 183 -5.36 4.65 6.73
C HIS A 183 -6.33 5.33 7.72
N SER A 184 -5.83 5.87 8.83
CA SER A 184 -6.66 6.56 9.83
C SER A 184 -7.06 7.98 9.42
N LEU A 185 -6.62 8.47 8.25
CA LEU A 185 -6.96 9.80 7.76
C LEU A 185 -8.22 9.76 6.89
N SER A 186 -9.08 10.76 7.03
CA SER A 186 -10.19 10.97 6.09
C SER A 186 -9.66 11.19 4.66
N ILE A 187 -10.49 10.90 3.66
CA ILE A 187 -10.15 11.13 2.25
C ILE A 187 -9.75 12.59 2.00
N GLU A 188 -10.42 13.54 2.67
CA GLU A 188 -10.10 14.97 2.61
C GLU A 188 -8.69 15.26 3.17
N ASN A 189 -8.36 14.70 4.34
CA ASN A 189 -7.04 14.86 4.95
C ASN A 189 -5.94 14.19 4.11
N ARG A 190 -6.24 13.03 3.52
CA ARG A 190 -5.34 12.35 2.57
C ARG A 190 -5.06 13.24 1.36
N ARG A 191 -6.11 13.88 0.81
CA ARG A 191 -5.98 14.81 -0.33
C ARG A 191 -5.24 16.09 0.00
N ALA A 192 -5.37 16.60 1.23
CA ALA A 192 -4.72 17.84 1.67
C ALA A 192 -3.24 17.67 2.09
N LYS A 193 -2.82 16.45 2.44
CA LYS A 193 -1.44 16.16 2.91
C LYS A 193 -0.65 15.41 1.85
N LEU A 194 0.56 15.89 1.54
CA LEU A 194 1.51 15.13 0.74
C LEU A 194 1.97 13.87 1.48
N ARG A 195 2.52 12.91 0.74
CA ARG A 195 3.21 11.74 1.34
C ARG A 195 4.32 12.19 2.29
N SER A 196 5.03 13.27 1.95
CA SER A 196 6.16 13.81 2.70
C SER A 196 5.75 14.41 4.04
N ASP A 197 4.48 14.79 4.18
CA ASP A 197 3.95 15.39 5.41
C ASP A 197 3.63 14.34 6.49
N THR A 198 3.57 13.05 6.12
CA THR A 198 3.14 11.96 7.02
C THR A 198 4.15 10.82 7.14
N GLN A 199 5.09 10.69 6.19
CA GLN A 199 6.10 9.64 6.23
C GLN A 199 7.02 9.76 7.44
N ASP A 200 7.50 8.61 7.92
CA ASP A 200 8.38 8.49 9.09
C ASP A 200 9.84 8.88 8.81
N VAL A 201 10.29 8.74 7.56
CA VAL A 201 11.63 9.13 7.11
C VAL A 201 11.53 10.18 5.99
N PRO A 202 12.16 11.36 6.12
CA PRO A 202 12.12 12.40 5.10
C PRO A 202 12.93 12.01 3.86
N ASP A 203 12.54 12.56 2.70
CA ASP A 203 13.02 12.16 1.37
C ASP A 203 14.55 12.11 1.26
N GLU A 204 15.24 13.13 1.77
CA GLU A 204 16.69 13.27 1.72
C GLU A 204 17.44 12.20 2.54
N ARG A 205 16.73 11.48 3.42
CA ARG A 205 17.30 10.36 4.20
C ARG A 205 16.88 9.00 3.65
N GLN A 206 15.98 8.93 2.68
CA GLN A 206 15.53 7.66 2.10
C GLN A 206 16.57 7.07 1.15
N ILE A 207 16.55 5.75 1.03
CA ILE A 207 17.39 4.96 0.14
C ILE A 207 16.47 4.38 -0.93
N ILE A 208 16.69 4.79 -2.17
CA ILE A 208 15.90 4.31 -3.30
C ILE A 208 16.57 3.04 -3.84
N VAL A 209 15.81 1.95 -3.85
CA VAL A 209 16.17 0.68 -4.48
C VAL A 209 15.14 0.42 -5.59
N ARG A 210 15.59 0.07 -6.80
CA ARG A 210 14.75 -0.21 -7.97
C ARG A 210 14.91 -1.65 -8.43
#